data_AF-A0A969BW22-F1
#
_entry.id   AF-A0A969BW22-F1
#
_cell.length_a   1.000
_cell.length_b   1.000
_cell.length_c   1.000
_cell.angle_alpha   90.00
_cell.angle_beta   90.00
_cell.angle_gamma   90.00
#
_symmetry.space_group_name_H-M   'P 1'
#
loop_
_entity.id
_entity.type
_entity.pdbx_description
1 polymer ?
#
loop_
_entity_poly.entity_id
_entity_poly.type
_entity_poly.pdbx_seq_one_letter_code
_entity_poly.pdbx_strand_id
1 'polypeptide(L)'
;MMIRSILILTLLLGGQGIAPVLAAPAAKPKVRPRIRWQPPIPPNLGDPGGRGQGGGSRGDCEEYYEGASAVLPPSQWGLTTLEYPTVWLNLPKGIKAQVPVEFVLKDAQGKVLFKEIADATQTPAGINPFPLPTRAPALQVNQQYSWSIAIYCDAAVPDKPVVIRGAIGRSALSSLAKTRLAQSLDAIDRATIYAEQGFWYDALTMLGMEQRSSGEAAIVWEDLLKQAN
;
A
#
# COMPACT_ATOMS: atom_id res chain seq x y z
N MET A 1 61.96 63.88 -30.03
CA MET A 1 62.23 62.57 -29.39
C MET A 1 60.89 61.97 -28.97
N MET A 2 60.29 61.16 -29.86
CA MET A 2 59.08 60.37 -29.59
C MET A 2 59.23 59.09 -30.40
N ILE A 3 59.24 57.94 -29.74
CA ILE A 3 59.16 56.63 -30.38
C ILE A 3 58.01 55.89 -29.70
N ARG A 4 56.94 55.68 -30.45
CA ARG A 4 55.91 54.66 -30.20
C ARG A 4 56.17 53.54 -31.21
N SER A 5 56.30 52.29 -30.77
CA SER A 5 55.97 51.14 -31.64
C SER A 5 55.79 49.83 -30.88
N ILE A 6 54.54 49.35 -30.95
CA ILE A 6 54.06 48.01 -31.33
C ILE A 6 54.54 46.81 -30.48
N LEU A 7 53.63 46.29 -29.65
CA LEU A 7 53.66 44.91 -29.13
C LEU A 7 52.68 44.04 -29.93
N ILE A 8 53.15 42.87 -30.35
CA ILE A 8 52.44 41.89 -31.17
C ILE A 8 51.60 40.97 -30.27
N LEU A 9 50.30 40.84 -30.58
CA LEU A 9 49.34 39.96 -29.93
C LEU A 9 49.38 38.57 -30.60
N THR A 10 49.75 37.52 -29.86
CA THR A 10 49.73 36.12 -30.33
C THR A 10 48.41 35.46 -29.93
N LEU A 11 47.66 34.99 -30.93
CA LEU A 11 46.39 34.26 -30.76
C LEU A 11 46.70 32.77 -30.55
N LEU A 12 46.32 32.20 -29.39
CA LEU A 12 46.33 30.76 -29.14
C LEU A 12 44.99 30.16 -29.59
N LEU A 13 44.99 29.37 -30.67
CA LEU A 13 43.85 28.54 -31.06
C LEU A 13 43.75 27.33 -30.11
N GLY A 14 42.79 27.36 -29.19
CA GLY A 14 42.39 26.20 -28.41
C GLY A 14 41.46 25.28 -29.21
N GLY A 15 41.91 24.06 -29.51
CA GLY A 15 41.07 23.03 -30.15
C GLY A 15 40.06 22.45 -29.16
N GLN A 16 38.78 22.53 -29.48
CA GLN A 16 37.71 21.84 -28.74
C GLN A 16 37.63 20.40 -29.22
N GLY A 17 38.07 19.45 -28.38
CA GLY A 17 37.89 18.03 -28.59
C GLY A 17 36.43 17.64 -28.32
N ILE A 18 35.73 17.17 -29.36
CA ILE A 18 34.37 16.65 -29.26
C ILE A 18 34.48 15.20 -28.76
N ALA A 19 34.11 14.95 -27.50
CA ALA A 19 34.03 13.58 -26.99
C ALA A 19 32.80 12.87 -27.61
N PRO A 20 32.94 11.63 -28.11
CA PRO A 20 31.81 10.89 -28.63
C PRO A 20 30.85 10.53 -27.48
N VAL A 21 29.61 11.00 -27.58
CA VAL A 21 28.51 10.56 -26.72
C VAL A 21 28.24 9.09 -27.06
N LEU A 22 28.66 8.17 -26.20
CA LEU A 22 28.22 6.78 -26.29
C LEU A 22 26.71 6.75 -26.09
N ALA A 23 25.97 6.48 -27.16
CA ALA A 23 24.55 6.20 -27.08
C ALA A 23 24.34 4.97 -26.18
N ALA A 24 23.62 5.16 -25.07
CA ALA A 24 23.22 4.05 -24.21
C ALA A 24 22.39 3.06 -25.03
N PRO A 25 22.62 1.74 -24.90
CA PRO A 25 21.84 0.75 -25.61
C PRO A 25 20.36 0.90 -25.27
N ALA A 26 19.51 0.97 -26.29
CA ALA A 26 18.06 1.06 -26.12
C ALA A 26 17.57 -0.11 -25.25
N ALA A 27 16.94 0.21 -24.12
CA ALA A 27 16.35 -0.78 -23.24
C ALA A 27 15.29 -1.56 -24.02
N LYS A 28 15.41 -2.90 -24.04
CA LYS A 28 14.40 -3.76 -24.67
C LYS A 28 13.05 -3.52 -23.98
N PRO A 29 11.94 -3.42 -24.72
CA PRO A 29 10.62 -3.26 -24.12
C PRO A 29 10.34 -4.47 -23.21
N LYS A 30 10.16 -4.20 -21.93
CA LYS A 30 9.80 -5.20 -20.92
C LYS A 30 8.38 -5.66 -21.22
N VAL A 31 8.22 -6.89 -21.70
CA VAL A 31 6.89 -7.53 -21.79
C VAL A 31 6.42 -7.74 -20.36
N ARG A 32 5.39 -7.00 -19.94
CA ARG A 32 5.01 -6.97 -18.52
C ARG A 32 4.06 -8.11 -18.20
N PRO A 33 4.39 -8.97 -17.23
CA PRO A 33 3.51 -10.04 -16.82
C PRO A 33 2.25 -9.46 -16.15
N ARG A 34 1.10 -10.13 -16.36
CA ARG A 34 -0.08 -9.89 -15.52
C ARG A 34 0.29 -10.17 -14.07
N ILE A 35 0.05 -9.23 -13.17
CA ILE A 35 0.31 -9.45 -11.75
C ILE A 35 -0.58 -10.59 -11.24
N ARG A 36 0.02 -11.57 -10.56
CA ARG A 36 -0.69 -12.70 -9.99
C ARG A 36 -0.27 -12.87 -8.55
N TRP A 37 -1.21 -12.70 -7.65
CA TRP A 37 -0.99 -12.97 -6.24
C TRP A 37 -0.98 -14.47 -5.98
N GLN A 38 0.01 -14.93 -5.22
CA GLN A 38 0.09 -16.31 -4.77
C GLN A 38 -0.30 -16.36 -3.28
N PRO A 39 -1.45 -16.96 -2.93
CA PRO A 39 -1.90 -17.01 -1.55
C PRO A 39 -0.90 -17.77 -0.66
N PRO A 40 -0.45 -17.17 0.46
CA PRO A 40 0.19 -17.93 1.51
C PRO A 40 -0.86 -18.79 2.21
N ILE A 41 -0.43 -19.85 2.90
CA ILE A 41 -1.32 -20.69 3.70
C ILE A 41 -2.03 -19.80 4.74
N PRO A 42 -3.37 -19.70 4.73
CA PRO A 42 -4.09 -18.92 5.71
C PRO A 42 -3.85 -19.50 7.11
N PRO A 43 -3.68 -18.64 8.11
CA PRO A 43 -3.48 -19.11 9.45
C PRO A 43 -4.77 -19.63 10.08
N ASN A 44 -4.64 -20.57 11.02
CA ASN A 44 -5.75 -20.99 11.86
C ASN A 44 -5.90 -20.01 13.04
N LEU A 45 -6.42 -18.81 12.77
CA LEU A 45 -6.58 -17.75 13.77
C LEU A 45 -7.85 -17.88 14.62
N GLY A 46 -8.56 -19.01 14.57
CA GLY A 46 -9.83 -19.19 15.28
C GLY A 46 -10.97 -18.28 14.77
N ASP A 47 -10.70 -17.38 13.83
CA ASP A 47 -11.70 -16.61 13.11
C ASP A 47 -11.19 -16.24 11.70
N PRO A 48 -11.61 -17.00 10.68
CA PRO A 48 -12.06 -16.36 9.44
C PRO A 48 -13.23 -17.14 8.83
N GLY A 49 -14.46 -16.78 9.21
CA GLY A 49 -15.68 -17.20 8.52
C GLY A 49 -16.31 -15.99 7.84
N GLY A 50 -16.38 -16.01 6.52
CA GLY A 50 -16.95 -14.93 5.71
C GLY A 50 -18.32 -14.44 6.22
N ARG A 51 -18.58 -13.17 5.93
CA ARG A 51 -19.80 -12.43 6.30
C ARG A 51 -20.20 -12.68 7.75
N GLY A 52 -19.64 -11.86 8.64
CA GLY A 52 -20.42 -11.39 9.78
C GLY A 52 -21.64 -10.59 9.30
N GLN A 53 -22.58 -11.22 8.59
CA GLN A 53 -23.99 -10.85 8.62
C GLN A 53 -24.50 -11.27 10.00
N GLY A 54 -24.00 -10.58 11.03
CA GLY A 54 -24.49 -10.71 12.38
C GLY A 54 -25.74 -9.85 12.52
N GLY A 55 -26.90 -10.48 12.40
CA GLY A 55 -28.14 -10.12 13.11
C GLY A 55 -28.65 -8.70 12.98
N GLY A 56 -29.72 -8.54 12.21
CA GLY A 56 -30.39 -7.28 11.91
C GLY A 56 -30.53 -6.29 13.08
N SER A 57 -30.16 -5.05 12.79
CA SER A 57 -30.92 -3.87 13.16
C SER A 57 -30.68 -2.91 12.00
N ARG A 58 -31.70 -2.61 11.19
CA ARG A 58 -31.60 -1.54 10.19
C ARG A 58 -31.49 -0.23 10.97
N GLY A 59 -30.27 0.15 11.31
CA GLY A 59 -29.95 1.44 11.89
C GLY A 59 -29.35 2.33 10.80
N ASP A 60 -29.51 3.64 10.97
CA ASP A 60 -29.09 4.65 10.00
C ASP A 60 -27.61 4.53 9.63
N CYS A 61 -26.78 4.01 10.54
CA CYS A 61 -25.34 3.92 10.36
C CYS A 61 -24.88 2.96 9.24
N GLU A 62 -25.52 1.80 9.12
CA GLU A 62 -25.14 0.83 8.09
C GLU A 62 -25.57 1.30 6.69
N GLU A 63 -26.62 2.11 6.59
CA GLU A 63 -27.00 2.80 5.35
C GLU A 63 -25.96 3.86 4.94
N TYR A 64 -25.36 4.58 5.91
CA TYR A 64 -24.35 5.60 5.62
C TYR A 64 -23.03 5.05 5.06
N TYR A 65 -22.62 3.85 5.47
CA TYR A 65 -21.36 3.23 5.02
C TYR A 65 -21.58 1.88 4.32
N GLU A 66 -22.75 1.68 3.72
CA GLU A 66 -23.07 0.50 2.93
C GLU A 66 -22.00 0.22 1.87
N GLY A 67 -21.54 -1.04 1.82
CA GLY A 67 -20.51 -1.49 0.88
C GLY A 67 -19.07 -1.13 1.28
N ALA A 68 -18.86 -0.49 2.44
CA ALA A 68 -17.52 -0.30 2.98
C ALA A 68 -16.86 -1.64 3.29
N SER A 69 -15.64 -1.86 2.81
CA SER A 69 -14.96 -3.15 2.91
C SER A 69 -13.45 -3.03 2.94
N ALA A 70 -12.78 -4.09 3.40
CA ALA A 70 -11.33 -4.21 3.29
C ALA A 70 -10.97 -4.62 1.86
N VAL A 71 -9.91 -4.02 1.31
CA VAL A 71 -9.31 -4.44 0.04
C VAL A 71 -8.35 -5.59 0.31
N LEU A 72 -8.93 -6.79 0.45
CA LEU A 72 -8.24 -8.02 0.76
C LEU A 72 -8.63 -9.15 -0.20
N PRO A 73 -7.78 -10.17 -0.35
CA PRO A 73 -8.16 -11.40 -1.04
C PRO A 73 -9.38 -12.06 -0.36
N PRO A 74 -10.08 -12.98 -1.04
CA PRO A 74 -11.23 -13.70 -0.46
C PRO A 74 -10.95 -14.40 0.87
N SER A 75 -9.69 -14.77 1.15
CA SER A 75 -9.25 -15.34 2.43
C SER A 75 -9.25 -14.34 3.59
N GLN A 76 -9.45 -13.04 3.34
CA GLN A 76 -9.30 -11.93 4.29
C GLN A 76 -7.92 -11.89 4.97
N TRP A 77 -6.91 -12.47 4.33
CA TRP A 77 -5.57 -12.67 4.86
C TRP A 77 -4.50 -12.31 3.83
N GLY A 78 -3.40 -11.70 4.29
CA GLY A 78 -2.21 -11.46 3.50
C GLY A 78 -0.96 -11.25 4.35
N LEU A 79 0.21 -11.31 3.71
CA LEU A 79 1.49 -11.03 4.37
C LEU A 79 1.93 -9.58 4.16
N THR A 80 2.78 -9.11 5.08
CA THR A 80 3.57 -7.90 4.92
C THR A 80 5.04 -8.10 5.32
N THR A 81 5.94 -7.30 4.76
CA THR A 81 7.32 -7.19 5.25
C THR A 81 7.51 -6.09 6.29
N LEU A 82 6.56 -5.14 6.34
CA LEU A 82 6.65 -3.91 7.11
C LEU A 82 6.24 -4.10 8.57
N GLU A 83 6.85 -3.32 9.47
CA GLU A 83 6.43 -3.29 10.89
C GLU A 83 5.16 -2.47 11.10
N TYR A 84 4.94 -1.48 10.24
CA TYR A 84 3.77 -0.60 10.20
C TYR A 84 3.19 -0.60 8.77
N PRO A 85 2.48 -1.68 8.38
CA PRO A 85 1.90 -1.79 7.05
C PRO A 85 0.72 -0.83 6.86
N THR A 86 0.32 -0.64 5.60
CA THR A 86 -0.90 0.07 5.25
C THR A 86 -1.98 -0.94 4.89
N VAL A 87 -3.14 -0.84 5.55
CA VAL A 87 -4.35 -1.54 5.11
C VAL A 87 -5.14 -0.63 4.17
N TRP A 88 -5.94 -1.19 3.29
CA TRP A 88 -6.68 -0.41 2.30
C TRP A 88 -8.16 -0.71 2.42
N LEU A 89 -8.98 0.34 2.40
CA LEU A 89 -10.43 0.24 2.52
C LEU A 89 -11.09 0.76 1.25
N ASN A 90 -12.09 0.03 0.75
CA ASN A 90 -13.05 0.57 -0.20
C ASN A 90 -14.15 1.29 0.57
N LEU A 91 -14.34 2.57 0.31
CA LEU A 91 -15.31 3.43 0.99
C LEU A 91 -16.23 4.09 -0.05
N PRO A 92 -17.33 3.44 -0.45
CA PRO A 92 -18.19 3.96 -1.54
C PRO A 92 -18.70 5.39 -1.31
N LYS A 93 -18.93 5.78 -0.04
CA LYS A 93 -19.44 7.10 0.35
C LYS A 93 -18.41 7.99 1.05
N GLY A 94 -17.16 7.53 1.21
CA GLY A 94 -16.12 8.22 1.99
C GLY A 94 -16.42 8.24 3.50
N ILE A 95 -15.68 9.03 4.28
CA ILE A 95 -15.89 9.28 5.72
C ILE A 95 -15.86 10.79 5.96
N LYS A 96 -16.84 11.33 6.67
CA LYS A 96 -16.90 12.76 7.00
C LYS A 96 -15.87 13.12 8.08
N ALA A 97 -15.47 14.38 8.15
CA ALA A 97 -14.66 14.87 9.27
C ALA A 97 -15.41 14.70 10.59
N GLN A 98 -14.68 14.55 11.69
CA GLN A 98 -15.22 14.42 13.06
C GLN A 98 -16.03 13.15 13.33
N VAL A 99 -16.12 12.25 12.34
CA VAL A 99 -16.66 10.91 12.56
C VAL A 99 -15.64 10.10 13.38
N PRO A 100 -16.04 9.53 14.54
CA PRO A 100 -15.15 8.65 15.29
C PRO A 100 -14.82 7.39 14.48
N VAL A 101 -13.54 7.02 14.48
CA VAL A 101 -13.03 5.78 13.89
C VAL A 101 -12.22 5.05 14.95
N GLU A 102 -12.61 3.81 15.25
CA GLU A 102 -11.88 2.93 16.15
C GLU A 102 -11.00 1.95 15.37
N PHE A 103 -9.71 1.91 15.69
CA PHE A 103 -8.78 0.89 15.23
C PHE A 103 -8.45 -0.07 16.36
N VAL A 104 -8.55 -1.37 16.10
CA VAL A 104 -8.17 -2.43 17.04
C VAL A 104 -7.18 -3.38 16.37
N LEU A 105 -6.10 -3.71 17.06
CA LEU A 105 -5.13 -4.73 16.69
C LEU A 105 -5.11 -5.82 17.77
N LYS A 106 -5.20 -7.08 17.35
CA LYS A 106 -5.13 -8.24 18.22
C LYS A 106 -4.04 -9.20 17.76
N ASP A 107 -3.45 -9.93 18.70
CA ASP A 107 -2.54 -11.04 18.38
C ASP A 107 -3.31 -12.28 17.88
N ALA A 108 -2.56 -13.34 17.62
CA ALA A 108 -3.09 -14.61 17.12
C ALA A 108 -4.02 -15.33 18.11
N GLN A 109 -3.97 -14.98 19.41
CA GLN A 109 -4.83 -15.53 20.46
C GLN A 109 -6.06 -14.65 20.71
N GLY A 110 -6.22 -13.57 19.93
CA GLY A 110 -7.34 -12.63 20.06
C GLY A 110 -7.17 -11.61 21.18
N LYS A 111 -6.00 -11.55 21.85
CA LYS A 111 -5.71 -10.54 22.87
C LYS A 111 -5.52 -9.20 22.18
N VAL A 112 -6.22 -8.18 22.69
CA VAL A 112 -6.07 -6.79 22.21
C VAL A 112 -4.68 -6.29 22.58
N LEU A 113 -3.88 -5.98 21.55
CA LEU A 113 -2.56 -5.37 21.69
C LEU A 113 -2.65 -3.85 21.62
N PHE A 114 -3.59 -3.34 20.83
CA PHE A 114 -3.78 -1.92 20.63
C PHE A 114 -5.25 -1.63 20.33
N LYS A 115 -5.74 -0.52 20.88
CA LYS A 115 -7.07 0.02 20.62
C LYS A 115 -6.98 1.54 20.69
N GLU A 116 -7.50 2.20 19.68
CA GLU A 116 -7.53 3.66 19.60
C GLU A 116 -8.83 4.12 18.94
N ILE A 117 -9.41 5.20 19.44
CA ILE A 117 -10.51 5.92 18.79
C ILE A 117 -10.02 7.32 18.49
N ALA A 118 -10.21 7.77 17.26
CA ALA A 118 -9.87 9.13 16.83
C ALA A 118 -10.90 9.65 15.82
N ASP A 119 -11.08 10.96 15.81
CA ASP A 119 -11.93 11.63 14.84
C ASP A 119 -11.27 11.66 13.47
N ALA A 120 -11.99 11.25 12.43
CA ALA A 120 -11.51 11.32 11.05
C ALA A 120 -11.32 12.78 10.61
N THR A 121 -10.28 13.06 9.82
CA THR A 121 -10.05 14.40 9.24
C THR A 121 -10.82 14.65 7.93
N GLN A 122 -11.65 13.68 7.50
CA GLN A 122 -12.27 13.50 6.17
C GLN A 122 -11.47 12.54 5.27
N THR A 123 -12.17 11.55 4.74
CA THR A 123 -11.66 10.56 3.77
C THR A 123 -12.57 10.56 2.55
N PRO A 124 -12.04 10.72 1.32
CA PRO A 124 -12.88 10.75 0.12
C PRO A 124 -13.49 9.37 -0.19
N ALA A 125 -14.49 9.36 -1.07
CA ALA A 125 -15.02 8.12 -1.61
C ALA A 125 -13.97 7.36 -2.44
N GLY A 126 -14.08 6.03 -2.47
CA GLY A 126 -13.21 5.12 -3.22
C GLY A 126 -12.24 4.33 -2.34
N ILE A 127 -11.18 3.82 -2.97
CA ILE A 127 -10.17 3.00 -2.29
C ILE A 127 -9.11 3.90 -1.65
N ASN A 128 -8.99 3.82 -0.33
CA ASN A 128 -8.16 4.71 0.48
C ASN A 128 -7.17 3.93 1.35
N PRO A 129 -5.93 4.44 1.52
CA PRO A 129 -4.95 3.85 2.42
C PRO A 129 -5.23 4.23 3.88
N PHE A 130 -5.05 3.26 4.78
CA PHE A 130 -5.14 3.39 6.23
C PHE A 130 -3.85 2.81 6.84
N PRO A 131 -2.83 3.63 7.09
CA PRO A 131 -1.59 3.19 7.73
C PRO A 131 -1.86 2.65 9.14
N LEU A 132 -1.15 1.59 9.54
CA LEU A 132 -1.16 1.13 10.92
C LEU A 132 -0.68 2.28 11.84
N PRO A 133 -1.40 2.61 12.93
CA PRO A 133 -0.97 3.67 13.85
C PRO A 133 0.42 3.39 14.41
N THR A 134 1.33 4.36 14.35
CA THR A 134 2.70 4.22 14.89
C THR A 134 2.73 4.08 16.41
N ARG A 135 1.63 4.44 17.10
CA ARG A 135 1.42 4.19 18.53
C ARG A 135 1.12 2.73 18.86
N ALA A 136 0.71 1.93 17.88
CA ALA A 136 0.55 0.50 18.06
C ALA A 136 1.93 -0.17 18.18
N PRO A 137 2.03 -1.32 18.87
CA PRO A 137 3.23 -2.14 18.81
C PRO A 137 3.57 -2.51 17.37
N ALA A 138 4.86 -2.40 17.01
CA ALA A 138 5.35 -2.83 15.72
C ALA A 138 5.04 -4.32 15.50
N LEU A 139 4.56 -4.68 14.31
CA LEU A 139 4.30 -6.08 13.98
C LEU A 139 5.63 -6.85 14.01
N GLN A 140 5.66 -8.05 14.57
CA GLN A 140 6.88 -8.85 14.67
C GLN A 140 6.96 -9.87 13.54
N VAL A 141 8.18 -10.13 13.05
CA VAL A 141 8.41 -11.14 12.02
C VAL A 141 7.96 -12.51 12.53
N ASN A 142 7.30 -13.27 11.65
CA ASN A 142 6.68 -14.58 11.91
C ASN A 142 5.53 -14.54 12.93
N GLN A 143 4.95 -13.36 13.17
CA GLN A 143 3.74 -13.21 13.98
C GLN A 143 2.54 -12.84 13.12
N GLN A 144 1.35 -13.15 13.66
CA GLN A 144 0.07 -13.00 13.00
C GLN A 144 -0.86 -12.18 13.86
N TYR A 145 -1.69 -11.38 13.21
CA TYR A 145 -2.55 -10.41 13.85
C TYR A 145 -3.90 -10.36 13.13
N SER A 146 -4.93 -9.99 13.87
CA SER A 146 -6.19 -9.51 13.30
C SER A 146 -6.35 -8.03 13.59
N TRP A 147 -6.93 -7.31 12.64
CA TRP A 147 -7.24 -5.90 12.79
C TRP A 147 -8.70 -5.64 12.46
N SER A 148 -9.27 -4.60 13.09
CA SER A 148 -10.57 -4.08 12.72
C SER A 148 -10.60 -2.56 12.76
N ILE A 149 -11.35 -1.99 11.83
CA ILE A 149 -11.68 -0.57 11.77
C ILE A 149 -13.19 -0.44 11.93
N ALA A 150 -13.64 0.23 12.98
CA ALA A 150 -15.05 0.53 13.20
C ALA A 150 -15.32 2.01 12.91
N ILE A 151 -16.25 2.29 12.01
CA ILE A 151 -16.65 3.65 11.62
C ILE A 151 -18.00 3.93 12.27
N TYR A 152 -18.04 4.95 13.14
CA TYR A 152 -19.25 5.37 13.84
C TYR A 152 -20.04 6.36 12.97
N CYS A 153 -21.34 6.52 13.22
CA CYS A 153 -22.16 7.45 12.43
C CYS A 153 -22.58 8.70 13.22
N ASP A 154 -22.65 8.59 14.53
CA ASP A 154 -22.81 9.70 15.45
C ASP A 154 -21.91 9.45 16.68
N ALA A 155 -21.22 10.49 17.14
CA ALA A 155 -20.43 10.44 18.38
C ALA A 155 -21.31 10.59 19.63
N ALA A 156 -22.50 11.19 19.49
CA ALA A 156 -23.42 11.49 20.58
C ALA A 156 -24.41 10.33 20.86
N VAL A 157 -24.62 9.43 19.90
CA VAL A 157 -25.47 8.25 20.04
C VAL A 157 -24.61 7.00 19.90
N PRO A 158 -24.61 6.06 20.86
CA PRO A 158 -23.93 4.78 20.71
C PRO A 158 -24.69 3.91 19.70
N ASP A 159 -24.60 4.25 18.42
CA ASP A 159 -25.05 3.41 17.32
C ASP A 159 -24.07 2.24 17.11
N LYS A 160 -24.57 1.18 16.47
CA LYS A 160 -23.72 0.06 16.03
C LYS A 160 -22.82 0.55 14.89
N PRO A 161 -21.50 0.62 15.06
CA PRO A 161 -20.62 1.09 14.00
C PRO A 161 -20.53 0.05 12.87
N VAL A 162 -20.16 0.51 11.68
CA VAL A 162 -19.78 -0.39 10.59
C VAL A 162 -18.36 -0.90 10.86
N VAL A 163 -18.20 -2.22 11.02
CA VAL A 163 -16.91 -2.84 11.38
C VAL A 163 -16.33 -3.58 10.19
N ILE A 164 -15.18 -3.10 9.72
CA ILE A 164 -14.38 -3.71 8.67
C ILE A 164 -13.22 -4.48 9.33
N ARG A 165 -12.94 -5.68 8.84
CA ARG A 165 -11.95 -6.59 9.46
C ARG A 165 -10.98 -7.13 8.43
N GLY A 166 -9.83 -7.58 8.92
CA GLY A 166 -8.85 -8.30 8.14
C GLY A 166 -7.80 -8.95 9.03
N ALA A 167 -7.01 -9.82 8.43
CA ALA A 167 -5.91 -10.48 9.11
C ALA A 167 -4.60 -10.27 8.35
N ILE A 168 -3.51 -10.14 9.11
CA ILE A 168 -2.20 -9.78 8.60
C ILE A 168 -1.10 -10.57 9.30
N GLY A 169 -0.13 -11.06 8.53
CA GLY A 169 1.07 -11.69 9.05
C GLY A 169 2.30 -10.92 8.62
N ARG A 170 3.24 -10.65 9.54
CA ARG A 170 4.53 -10.11 9.13
C ARG A 170 5.50 -11.26 8.88
N SER A 171 6.13 -11.28 7.72
CA SER A 171 7.11 -12.31 7.35
C SER A 171 8.35 -11.67 6.73
N ALA A 172 9.49 -12.34 6.87
CA ALA A 172 10.72 -11.93 6.19
C ALA A 172 10.68 -12.37 4.73
N LEU A 173 11.26 -11.54 3.84
CA LEU A 173 11.48 -11.92 2.45
C LEU A 173 12.46 -13.10 2.35
N SER A 174 12.17 -14.01 1.41
CA SER A 174 13.13 -15.03 0.99
C SER A 174 14.39 -14.38 0.40
N SER A 175 15.54 -15.04 0.51
CA SER A 175 16.80 -14.52 -0.05
C SER A 175 16.68 -14.25 -1.56
N LEU A 176 15.97 -15.11 -2.30
CA LEU A 176 15.69 -14.91 -3.71
C LEU A 176 14.85 -13.65 -3.97
N ALA A 177 13.79 -13.43 -3.18
CA ALA A 177 12.95 -12.24 -3.32
C ALA A 177 13.72 -10.95 -3.00
N LYS A 178 14.59 -10.96 -1.99
CA LYS A 178 15.48 -9.82 -1.68
C LYS A 178 16.40 -9.48 -2.86
N THR A 179 17.03 -10.49 -3.46
CA THR A 179 17.89 -10.29 -4.63
C THR A 179 17.10 -9.74 -5.83
N ARG A 180 15.92 -10.31 -6.12
CA ARG A 180 15.06 -9.81 -7.20
C ARG A 180 14.63 -8.36 -6.96
N LEU A 181 14.20 -8.02 -5.73
CA LEU A 181 13.81 -6.66 -5.37
C LEU A 181 14.96 -5.65 -5.49
N ALA A 182 16.18 -6.04 -5.12
CA ALA A 182 17.36 -5.18 -5.26
C ALA A 182 17.73 -4.88 -6.73
N GLN A 183 17.34 -5.76 -7.65
CA GLN A 183 17.57 -5.61 -9.09
C GLN A 183 16.41 -4.90 -9.81
N SER A 184 15.24 -4.79 -9.18
CA SER A 184 14.05 -4.16 -9.76
C SER A 184 14.05 -2.65 -9.54
N LEU A 185 14.02 -1.89 -10.63
CA LEU A 185 14.02 -0.42 -10.61
C LEU A 185 12.62 0.18 -10.68
N ASP A 186 11.62 -0.57 -11.16
CA ASP A 186 10.25 -0.09 -11.34
C ASP A 186 9.29 -0.66 -10.28
N ALA A 187 8.25 0.10 -9.95
CA ALA A 187 7.28 -0.23 -8.90
C ALA A 187 6.44 -1.48 -9.24
N ILE A 188 6.14 -1.69 -10.53
CA ILE A 188 5.31 -2.81 -11.01
C ILE A 188 6.02 -4.14 -10.80
N ASP A 189 7.30 -4.22 -11.15
CA ASP A 189 8.15 -5.39 -10.90
C ASP A 189 8.23 -5.70 -9.41
N ARG A 190 8.46 -4.68 -8.59
CA ARG A 190 8.57 -4.85 -7.13
C ARG A 190 7.24 -5.35 -6.54
N ALA A 191 6.12 -4.78 -6.97
CA ALA A 191 4.80 -5.25 -6.59
C ALA A 191 4.53 -6.69 -7.06
N THR A 192 4.98 -7.05 -8.27
CA THR A 192 4.87 -8.41 -8.79
C THR A 192 5.64 -9.41 -7.93
N ILE A 193 6.87 -9.07 -7.52
CA ILE A 193 7.67 -9.92 -6.62
C ILE A 193 6.97 -10.09 -5.27
N TYR A 194 6.41 -9.02 -4.70
CA TYR A 194 5.65 -9.12 -3.45
C TYR A 194 4.41 -10.02 -3.62
N ALA A 195 3.65 -9.84 -4.70
CA ALA A 195 2.44 -10.61 -4.97
C ALA A 195 2.74 -12.10 -5.17
N GLU A 196 3.79 -12.44 -5.91
CA GLU A 196 4.27 -13.82 -6.12
C GLU A 196 4.74 -14.51 -4.82
N GLN A 197 5.05 -13.74 -3.78
CA GLN A 197 5.50 -14.23 -2.49
C GLN A 197 4.41 -14.12 -1.40
N GLY A 198 3.18 -13.76 -1.77
CA GLY A 198 2.04 -13.67 -0.85
C GLY A 198 1.96 -12.38 -0.03
N PHE A 199 2.84 -11.41 -0.28
CA PHE A 199 2.86 -10.11 0.40
C PHE A 199 1.81 -9.15 -0.19
N TRP A 200 0.54 -9.44 0.07
CA TRP A 200 -0.61 -8.68 -0.43
C TRP A 200 -0.53 -7.19 -0.08
N TYR A 201 -0.29 -6.88 1.20
CA TYR A 201 -0.29 -5.50 1.70
C TYR A 201 0.80 -4.65 1.04
N ASP A 202 1.98 -5.23 0.82
CA ASP A 202 3.13 -4.58 0.19
C ASP A 202 2.88 -4.36 -1.31
N ALA A 203 2.39 -5.38 -2.01
CA ALA A 203 2.07 -5.28 -3.44
C ALA A 203 0.97 -4.25 -3.71
N LEU A 204 -0.12 -4.30 -2.94
CA LEU A 204 -1.25 -3.39 -3.08
C LEU A 204 -0.84 -1.94 -2.78
N THR A 205 -0.06 -1.72 -1.73
CA THR A 205 0.39 -0.38 -1.35
C THR A 205 1.37 0.19 -2.38
N MET A 206 2.30 -0.62 -2.88
CA MET A 206 3.27 -0.20 -3.91
C MET A 206 2.55 0.34 -5.15
N LEU A 207 1.58 -0.43 -5.68
CA LEU A 207 0.82 -0.02 -6.85
C LEU A 207 -0.17 1.11 -6.56
N GLY A 208 -0.85 1.06 -5.41
CA GLY A 208 -1.84 2.06 -5.02
C GLY A 208 -1.24 3.46 -4.78
N MET A 209 0.04 3.56 -4.43
CA MET A 209 0.77 4.83 -4.37
C MET A 209 1.23 5.32 -5.75
N GLU A 210 1.59 4.40 -6.65
CA GLU A 210 2.17 4.74 -7.97
C GLU A 210 1.12 4.96 -9.07
N GLN A 211 -0.12 4.48 -8.89
CA GLN A 211 -1.17 4.58 -9.92
C GLN A 211 -1.48 6.01 -10.40
N ARG A 212 -1.20 7.04 -9.58
CA ARG A 212 -1.45 8.44 -9.93
C ARG A 212 -0.36 9.02 -10.85
N SER A 213 0.85 8.48 -10.79
CA SER A 213 2.00 8.89 -11.60
C SER A 213 2.19 8.01 -12.84
N SER A 214 1.61 6.81 -12.85
CA SER A 214 1.74 5.86 -13.95
C SER A 214 0.39 5.21 -14.28
N GLY A 215 -0.15 5.50 -15.47
CA GLY A 215 -1.38 4.86 -15.96
C GLY A 215 -1.24 3.34 -16.08
N GLU A 216 -0.01 2.84 -16.24
CA GLU A 216 0.27 1.42 -16.23
C GLU A 216 0.22 0.83 -14.82
N ALA A 217 0.74 1.53 -13.82
CA ALA A 217 0.59 1.09 -12.43
C ALA A 217 -0.91 1.05 -12.05
N ALA A 218 -1.72 1.99 -12.56
CA ALA A 218 -3.17 1.95 -12.40
C ALA A 218 -3.80 0.68 -13.01
N ILE A 219 -3.45 0.32 -14.26
CA ILE A 219 -3.94 -0.91 -14.91
C ILE A 219 -3.56 -2.16 -14.09
N VAL A 220 -2.30 -2.25 -13.66
CA VAL A 220 -1.81 -3.40 -12.88
C VAL A 220 -2.46 -3.44 -11.50
N TRP A 221 -2.71 -2.28 -10.88
CA TRP A 221 -3.45 -2.20 -9.61
C TRP A 221 -4.86 -2.73 -9.76
N GLU A 222 -5.59 -2.33 -10.80
CA GLU A 222 -6.92 -2.86 -11.11
C GLU A 222 -6.90 -4.39 -11.33
N ASP A 223 -5.87 -4.92 -11.99
CA ASP A 223 -5.71 -6.37 -12.16
C ASP A 223 -5.44 -7.11 -10.84
N LEU A 224 -4.72 -6.47 -9.90
CA LEU A 224 -4.57 -6.99 -8.54
C LEU A 224 -5.87 -6.87 -7.75
N LEU A 225 -6.60 -5.76 -7.88
CA LEU A 225 -7.88 -5.52 -7.21
C LEU A 225 -8.95 -6.54 -7.63
N LYS A 226 -8.95 -7.02 -8.87
CA LYS A 226 -9.83 -8.12 -9.30
C LYS A 226 -9.55 -9.46 -8.60
N GLN A 227 -8.41 -9.59 -7.94
CA GLN A 227 -8.05 -10.74 -7.10
C GLN A 227 -8.42 -10.48 -5.63
N ALA A 228 -8.83 -9.25 -5.30
CA ALA A 228 -9.52 -8.92 -4.07
C ALA A 228 -11.02 -9.19 -4.29
N ASN A 229 -11.60 -10.08 -3.46
CA ASN A 229 -13.02 -10.47 -3.48
C ASN A 229 -13.65 -10.74 -4.87
#